data_AF-A0A2G8LD35-F1
#
_entry.id   AF-A0A2G8LD35-F1
#
_cell.length_a   1.000
_cell.length_b   1.000
_cell.length_c   1.000
_cell.angle_alpha   90.00
_cell.angle_beta   90.00
_cell.angle_gamma   90.00
#
_symmetry.space_group_name_H-M   'P 1'
#
loop_
_entity.id
_entity.type
_entity.pdbx_description
1 polymer ?
#
loop_
_entity_poly.entity_id
_entity_poly.type
_entity_poly.pdbx_seq_one_letter_code
_entity_poly.pdbx_strand_id
1 'polypeptide(L)'
;MFFVTVVYVATNVAYFVVLTPDDLLASDAVAVSYGLRVLGNWWILMPIAVALSCIGSINGGIFTVSRQFYVAGRDGQFPEVLSMLHIDKKTPLPAAAVMLPIMSLMLTSDSVYSLINFLSFSRWAFIAMATASLPYFRWKFPDAERPFKVPLALPIIFVFLSIFMVAGSVYSAPRDVGIGILMTVAGIPCGWFSSGGRVDPSG
;
A
#
# COMPACT_ATOMS: atom_id res chain seq x y z
N MET A 1 -1.68 -16.34 -7.71
CA MET A 1 -1.44 -15.19 -8.62
C MET A 1 -2.10 -15.40 -9.98
N PHE A 2 -1.83 -16.47 -10.72
CA PHE A 2 -2.45 -16.72 -12.03
C PHE A 2 -4.00 -16.65 -12.03
N PHE A 3 -4.64 -17.29 -11.06
CA PHE A 3 -6.10 -17.24 -10.92
C PHE A 3 -6.64 -15.80 -10.78
N VAL A 4 -5.96 -14.97 -9.98
CA VAL A 4 -6.32 -13.56 -9.79
C VAL A 4 -6.21 -12.83 -11.13
N THR A 5 -5.10 -13.01 -11.85
CA THR A 5 -4.92 -12.40 -13.18
C THR A 5 -6.04 -12.78 -14.16
N VAL A 6 -6.45 -14.06 -14.21
CA VAL A 6 -7.55 -14.51 -15.07
C VAL A 6 -8.87 -13.82 -14.71
N VAL A 7 -9.21 -13.74 -13.42
CA VAL A 7 -10.43 -13.06 -12.98
C VAL A 7 -10.40 -11.57 -13.33
N TYR A 8 -9.27 -10.88 -13.12
CA TYR A 8 -9.13 -9.47 -13.48
C TYR A 8 -9.30 -9.22 -14.98
N VAL A 9 -8.66 -10.05 -15.82
CA VAL A 9 -8.79 -9.93 -17.29
C VAL A 9 -10.22 -10.21 -17.73
N ALA A 10 -10.84 -11.27 -17.21
CA ALA A 10 -12.23 -11.62 -17.53
C ALA A 10 -13.20 -10.50 -17.17
N THR A 11 -13.05 -9.85 -16.01
CA THR A 11 -13.88 -8.71 -15.61
C THR A 11 -13.72 -7.51 -16.54
N ASN A 12 -12.48 -7.19 -16.95
CA ASN A 12 -12.25 -6.10 -17.91
C ASN A 12 -12.88 -6.39 -19.27
N VAL A 13 -12.77 -7.63 -19.76
CA VAL A 13 -13.44 -8.06 -21.00
C VAL A 13 -14.96 -7.92 -20.87
N ALA A 14 -15.55 -8.32 -19.74
CA ALA A 14 -16.98 -8.15 -19.50
C ALA A 14 -17.42 -6.68 -19.53
N TYR A 15 -16.61 -5.76 -18.98
CA TYR A 15 -16.89 -4.32 -19.07
C TYR A 15 -16.87 -3.80 -20.50
N PHE A 16 -15.86 -4.16 -21.31
CA PHE A 16 -15.77 -3.69 -22.70
C PHE A 16 -16.85 -4.26 -23.64
N VAL A 17 -17.46 -5.39 -23.30
CA VAL A 17 -18.58 -5.95 -24.08
C VAL A 17 -19.86 -5.14 -23.90
N VAL A 18 -20.04 -4.48 -22.75
CA VAL A 18 -21.30 -3.82 -22.36
C VAL A 18 -21.20 -2.29 -22.39
N LEU A 19 -20.03 -1.74 -22.08
CA LEU A 19 -19.79 -0.30 -21.99
C LEU A 19 -18.90 0.15 -23.15
N THR A 20 -19.24 1.29 -23.76
CA THR A 20 -18.35 1.90 -24.75
C THR A 20 -17.15 2.54 -24.03
N PRO A 21 -16.01 2.74 -24.71
CA PRO A 21 -14.85 3.39 -24.09
C PRO A 21 -15.16 4.77 -23.52
N ASP A 22 -16.01 5.55 -24.20
CA ASP A 22 -16.41 6.89 -23.75
C ASP A 22 -17.26 6.81 -22.46
N ASP A 23 -18.17 5.84 -22.37
CA ASP A 23 -18.96 5.59 -21.16
C ASP A 23 -18.09 5.16 -19.97
N LEU A 24 -17.01 4.41 -20.23
CA LEU A 24 -16.09 3.95 -19.20
C LEU A 24 -15.25 5.10 -18.63
N LEU A 25 -14.80 6.02 -19.49
CA LEU A 25 -14.02 7.18 -19.08
C LEU A 25 -14.87 8.24 -18.38
N ALA A 26 -16.15 8.36 -18.74
CA ALA A 26 -17.08 9.29 -18.11
C ALA A 26 -17.65 8.80 -16.77
N SER A 27 -17.53 7.51 -16.46
CA SER A 27 -18.13 6.92 -15.25
C SER A 27 -17.14 6.85 -14.08
N ASP A 28 -17.48 7.53 -12.98
CA ASP A 28 -16.76 7.41 -11.70
C ASP A 28 -16.92 6.01 -11.07
N ALA A 29 -17.98 5.28 -11.42
CA ALA A 29 -18.31 3.98 -10.83
C ALA A 29 -18.69 2.95 -11.92
N VAL A 30 -17.66 2.47 -12.63
CA VAL A 30 -17.79 1.52 -13.76
C VAL A 30 -18.66 0.30 -13.43
N ALA A 31 -18.52 -0.27 -12.22
CA ALA A 31 -19.28 -1.44 -11.80
C ALA A 31 -20.80 -1.17 -11.69
N VAL A 32 -21.18 0.06 -11.30
CA VAL A 32 -22.60 0.46 -11.20
C VAL A 32 -23.17 0.72 -12.59
N SER A 33 -22.42 1.40 -13.46
CA SER A 33 -22.81 1.59 -14.87
C SER A 33 -23.01 0.27 -15.61
N TYR A 34 -22.14 -0.71 -15.34
CA TYR A 34 -22.31 -2.07 -15.83
C TYR A 34 -23.59 -2.73 -15.30
N GLY A 35 -23.83 -2.62 -13.98
CA GLY A 35 -25.03 -3.16 -13.33
C GLY A 35 -26.33 -2.59 -13.91
N LEU A 36 -26.36 -1.29 -14.19
CA LEU A 36 -27.52 -0.62 -14.80
C LEU A 36 -27.84 -1.16 -16.20
N ARG A 37 -26.82 -1.50 -17.00
CA ARG A 37 -27.02 -2.02 -18.37
C ARG A 37 -27.39 -3.50 -18.41
N VAL A 38 -26.87 -4.31 -17.48
CA VAL A 38 -27.04 -5.78 -17.51
C VAL A 38 -28.17 -6.26 -16.62
N LEU A 39 -28.26 -5.75 -15.39
CA LEU A 39 -29.15 -6.30 -14.35
C LEU A 39 -30.51 -5.62 -14.32
N GLY A 40 -30.70 -4.52 -15.06
CA GLY A 40 -31.95 -3.77 -15.12
C GLY A 40 -32.45 -3.43 -13.72
N ASN A 41 -33.60 -3.96 -13.32
CA ASN A 41 -34.24 -3.70 -12.03
C ASN A 41 -33.43 -4.17 -10.80
N TRP A 42 -32.43 -5.04 -10.97
CA TRP A 42 -31.59 -5.57 -9.90
C TRP A 42 -30.24 -4.83 -9.75
N TRP A 43 -30.08 -3.68 -10.41
CA TRP A 43 -28.84 -2.90 -10.42
C TRP A 43 -28.32 -2.56 -9.01
N ILE A 44 -29.21 -2.40 -8.02
CA ILE A 44 -28.86 -2.01 -6.64
C ILE A 44 -27.98 -3.04 -5.92
N LEU A 45 -28.00 -4.31 -6.36
CA LEU A 45 -27.14 -5.34 -5.80
C LEU A 45 -25.65 -5.06 -6.05
N MET A 46 -25.31 -4.43 -7.18
CA MET A 46 -23.93 -4.11 -7.54
C MET A 46 -23.27 -3.11 -6.56
N PRO A 47 -23.82 -1.91 -6.31
CA PRO A 47 -23.22 -0.99 -5.35
C PRO A 47 -23.20 -1.55 -3.93
N ILE A 48 -24.21 -2.33 -3.51
CA ILE A 48 -24.22 -2.98 -2.18
C ILE A 48 -23.06 -3.97 -2.06
N ALA A 49 -22.87 -4.84 -3.05
CA ALA A 49 -21.77 -5.81 -3.06
C ALA A 49 -20.40 -5.13 -3.08
N VAL A 50 -20.23 -4.10 -3.91
CA VAL A 50 -18.99 -3.31 -3.98
C VAL A 50 -18.72 -2.60 -2.65
N ALA A 51 -19.74 -1.98 -2.05
CA ALA A 51 -19.61 -1.31 -0.75
C ALA A 51 -19.18 -2.28 0.37
N LEU A 52 -19.81 -3.45 0.45
CA LEU A 52 -19.42 -4.49 1.42
C LEU A 52 -17.97 -4.96 1.21
N SER A 53 -17.53 -5.11 -0.04
CA SER A 53 -16.14 -5.45 -0.37
C SER A 53 -15.16 -4.35 0.05
N CYS A 54 -15.50 -3.09 -0.18
CA CYS A 54 -14.69 -1.94 0.24
C CYS A 54 -14.56 -1.87 1.77
N ILE A 55 -15.67 -2.05 2.50
CA ILE A 55 -15.68 -2.09 3.97
C ILE A 55 -14.79 -3.24 4.48
N GLY A 56 -14.91 -4.43 3.88
CA GLY A 56 -14.06 -5.57 4.23
C GLY A 56 -12.58 -5.29 4.02
N SER A 57 -12.22 -4.64 2.90
CA SER A 57 -10.83 -4.29 2.57
C SER A 57 -10.26 -3.27 3.56
N ILE A 58 -11.03 -2.24 3.93
CA ILE A 58 -10.61 -1.23 4.92
C ILE A 58 -10.41 -1.89 6.29
N ASN A 59 -11.34 -2.74 6.73
CA ASN A 59 -11.23 -3.43 8.01
C ASN A 59 -9.97 -4.32 8.09
N GLY A 60 -9.69 -5.08 7.04
CA GLY A 60 -8.46 -5.88 6.94
C GLY A 60 -7.18 -5.02 6.92
N GLY A 61 -7.24 -3.86 6.26
CA GLY A 61 -6.16 -2.88 6.23
C GLY A 61 -5.83 -2.35 7.63
N ILE A 62 -6.83 -1.94 8.40
CA ILE A 62 -6.66 -1.42 9.76
C ILE A 62 -5.92 -2.43 10.63
N PHE A 63 -6.34 -3.71 10.63
CA PHE A 63 -5.67 -4.74 11.42
C PHE A 63 -4.20 -4.94 11.05
N THR A 64 -3.88 -4.90 9.76
CA THR A 64 -2.52 -5.10 9.27
C THR A 64 -1.61 -3.95 9.69
N VAL A 65 -2.04 -2.71 9.47
CA VAL A 65 -1.23 -1.52 9.75
C VAL A 65 -1.08 -1.31 11.26
N SER A 66 -2.11 -1.63 12.06
CA SER A 66 -2.00 -1.52 13.53
C SER A 66 -0.91 -2.43 14.08
N ARG A 67 -0.74 -3.62 13.50
CA ARG A 67 0.34 -4.54 13.86
C ARG A 67 1.72 -4.01 13.45
N GLN A 68 1.81 -3.35 12.30
CA GLN A 68 3.06 -2.73 11.84
C GLN A 68 3.51 -1.63 12.83
N PHE A 69 2.60 -0.73 13.23
CA PHE A 69 2.91 0.30 14.23
C PHE A 69 3.25 -0.27 15.61
N TYR A 70 2.54 -1.31 16.05
CA TYR A 70 2.85 -1.99 17.31
C TYR A 70 4.28 -2.54 17.35
N VAL A 71 4.70 -3.25 16.29
CA VAL A 71 6.07 -3.78 16.19
C VAL A 71 7.08 -2.66 16.10
N ALA A 72 6.80 -1.62 15.30
CA ALA A 72 7.70 -0.48 15.15
C ALA A 72 7.86 0.33 16.47
N GLY A 73 6.81 0.44 17.28
CA GLY A 73 6.89 1.02 18.63
C GLY A 73 7.69 0.15 19.60
N ARG A 74 7.50 -1.17 19.55
CA ARG A 74 8.26 -2.13 20.39
C ARG A 74 9.76 -2.13 20.06
N ASP A 75 10.11 -1.96 18.79
CA ASP A 75 11.49 -1.91 18.34
C ASP A 75 12.11 -0.49 18.53
N GLY A 76 11.42 0.41 19.24
CA GLY A 76 11.90 1.75 19.61
C GLY A 76 11.94 2.77 18.46
N GLN A 77 11.30 2.46 17.32
CA GLN A 77 11.24 3.36 16.15
C GLN A 77 10.11 4.38 16.24
N PHE A 78 9.12 4.13 17.11
CA PHE A 78 7.98 5.01 17.37
C PHE A 78 7.79 5.17 18.89
N PRO A 79 7.09 6.24 19.33
CA PRO A 79 6.78 6.45 20.75
C PRO A 79 6.13 5.21 21.40
N GLU A 80 6.55 4.89 22.62
CA GLU A 80 6.13 3.67 23.35
C GLU A 80 4.60 3.57 23.52
N VAL A 81 3.89 4.71 23.52
CA VAL A 81 2.41 4.78 23.55
C VAL A 81 1.77 4.00 22.39
N LEU A 82 2.43 3.92 21.23
CA LEU A 82 1.94 3.14 20.07
C LEU A 82 2.17 1.63 20.22
N SER A 83 3.02 1.21 21.15
CA SER A 83 3.23 -0.20 21.50
C SER A 83 2.27 -0.68 22.61
N MET A 84 1.43 0.19 23.17
CA MET A 84 0.51 -0.19 24.23
C MET A 84 -0.68 -1.00 23.68
N LEU A 85 -0.96 -2.12 24.34
CA LEU A 85 -2.11 -2.98 24.09
C LEU A 85 -3.15 -2.77 25.18
N HIS A 86 -4.43 -2.75 24.77
CA HIS A 86 -5.52 -2.72 25.74
C HIS A 86 -5.54 -4.02 26.56
N ILE A 87 -5.64 -3.91 27.89
CA ILE A 87 -5.43 -5.01 28.84
C ILE A 87 -6.42 -6.16 28.63
N ASP A 88 -7.72 -5.85 28.45
CA ASP A 88 -8.77 -6.89 28.37
C ASP A 88 -8.98 -7.40 26.95
N LYS A 89 -8.95 -6.49 25.97
CA LYS A 89 -9.30 -6.78 24.55
C LYS A 89 -8.08 -7.09 23.69
N LYS A 90 -6.87 -6.90 24.21
CA LYS A 90 -5.58 -7.09 23.50
C LYS A 90 -5.55 -6.39 22.13
N THR A 91 -6.26 -5.27 22.00
CA THR A 91 -6.30 -4.47 20.79
C THR A 91 -5.30 -3.32 20.90
N PRO A 92 -4.52 -3.01 19.85
CA PRO A 92 -3.62 -1.86 19.82
C PRO A 92 -4.43 -0.56 19.60
N LEU A 93 -5.20 -0.17 20.62
CA LEU A 93 -6.12 0.97 20.57
C LEU A 93 -5.42 2.29 20.21
N PRO A 94 -4.24 2.64 20.78
CA PRO A 94 -3.55 3.88 20.43
C PRO A 94 -3.06 3.92 18.99
N ALA A 95 -2.58 2.78 18.46
CA ALA A 95 -2.14 2.69 17.06
C ALA A 95 -3.31 2.84 16.08
N ALA A 96 -4.48 2.27 16.40
CA ALA A 96 -5.69 2.47 15.62
C ALA A 96 -6.20 3.93 15.69
N ALA A 97 -6.12 4.55 16.88
CA ALA A 97 -6.54 5.95 17.07
C ALA A 97 -5.68 6.94 16.29
N VAL A 98 -4.37 6.69 16.14
CA VAL A 98 -3.47 7.54 15.34
C VAL A 98 -3.68 7.35 13.83
N MET A 99 -4.19 6.21 13.37
CA MET A 99 -4.53 6.05 11.96
C MET A 99 -5.74 6.87 11.52
N LEU A 100 -6.73 7.06 12.39
CA LEU A 100 -7.94 7.82 12.06
C LEU A 100 -7.65 9.25 11.54
N PRO A 101 -6.83 10.09 12.22
CA PRO A 101 -6.52 11.43 11.72
C PRO A 101 -5.68 11.40 10.44
N ILE A 102 -4.81 10.39 10.25
CA ILE A 102 -4.02 10.24 9.02
C ILE A 102 -4.95 9.90 7.85
N MET A 103 -5.89 8.97 8.06
CA MET A 103 -6.89 8.61 7.05
C MET A 103 -7.81 9.79 6.71
N SER A 104 -8.24 10.56 7.71
CA SER A 104 -9.08 11.75 7.47
C SER A 104 -8.32 12.85 6.72
N LEU A 105 -7.02 13.03 6.97
CA LEU A 105 -6.18 13.96 6.21
C LEU A 105 -5.96 13.48 4.77
N MET A 106 -5.80 12.17 4.55
CA MET A 106 -5.71 11.65 3.18
C MET A 106 -7.04 11.81 2.41
N LEU A 107 -8.17 11.72 3.11
CA LEU A 107 -9.51 11.93 2.54
C LEU A 107 -9.76 13.38 2.08
N THR A 108 -9.04 14.37 2.62
CA THR A 108 -9.17 15.77 2.16
C THR A 108 -8.48 16.04 0.81
N SER A 109 -7.90 15.02 0.18
CA SER A 109 -7.26 15.17 -1.14
C SER A 109 -8.32 15.34 -2.24
N ASP A 110 -8.10 16.28 -3.16
CA ASP A 110 -9.08 16.68 -4.18
C ASP A 110 -9.39 15.59 -5.23
N SER A 111 -8.54 14.56 -5.37
CA SER A 111 -8.77 13.48 -6.34
C SER A 111 -8.25 12.11 -5.90
N VAL A 112 -9.04 11.07 -6.21
CA VAL A 112 -8.66 9.67 -5.99
C VAL A 112 -7.44 9.28 -6.83
N TYR A 113 -7.34 9.79 -8.06
CA TYR A 113 -6.21 9.53 -8.96
C TYR A 113 -4.88 10.05 -8.41
N SER A 114 -4.86 11.25 -7.81
CA SER A 114 -3.66 11.78 -7.14
C SER A 114 -3.25 10.89 -5.97
N LEU A 115 -4.21 10.45 -5.15
CA LEU A 115 -3.94 9.55 -4.03
C LEU A 115 -3.41 8.19 -4.50
N ILE A 116 -3.95 7.64 -5.60
CA ILE A 116 -3.45 6.41 -6.22
C ILE A 116 -2.01 6.60 -6.69
N ASN A 117 -1.68 7.71 -7.37
CA ASN A 117 -0.33 7.98 -7.85
C ASN A 117 0.67 8.14 -6.69
N PHE A 118 0.30 8.90 -5.66
CA PHE A 118 1.09 9.08 -4.44
C PHE A 118 1.39 7.74 -3.74
N LEU A 119 0.35 6.94 -3.49
CA LEU A 119 0.51 5.64 -2.83
C LEU A 119 1.25 4.63 -3.71
N SER A 120 1.05 4.67 -5.02
CA SER A 120 1.73 3.79 -5.97
C SER A 120 3.21 4.09 -6.02
N PHE A 121 3.59 5.37 -6.14
CA PHE A 121 4.99 5.79 -6.09
C PHE A 121 5.65 5.31 -4.79
N SER A 122 5.06 5.63 -3.64
CA SER A 122 5.62 5.26 -2.34
C SER A 122 5.79 3.74 -2.22
N ARG A 123 4.74 2.98 -2.56
CA ARG A 123 4.77 1.52 -2.54
C ARG A 123 5.87 0.95 -3.44
N TRP A 124 5.94 1.39 -4.70
CA TRP A 124 6.94 0.89 -5.65
C TRP A 124 8.36 1.29 -5.26
N ALA A 125 8.57 2.48 -4.70
CA ALA A 125 9.88 2.92 -4.21
C ALA A 125 10.38 2.03 -3.04
N PHE A 126 9.53 1.77 -2.04
CA PHE A 126 9.90 0.88 -0.93
C PHE A 126 10.09 -0.56 -1.38
N ILE A 127 9.27 -1.06 -2.30
CA ILE A 127 9.44 -2.39 -2.89
C ILE A 127 10.75 -2.48 -3.69
N ALA A 128 11.12 -1.44 -4.45
CA ALA A 128 12.37 -1.38 -5.19
C ALA A 128 13.57 -1.45 -4.24
N MET A 129 13.56 -0.66 -3.17
CA MET A 129 14.62 -0.67 -2.15
C MET A 129 14.71 -2.03 -1.43
N ALA A 130 13.57 -2.58 -1.00
CA ALA A 130 13.53 -3.88 -0.34
C ALA A 130 14.03 -5.00 -1.27
N THR A 131 13.65 -4.99 -2.55
CA THR A 131 14.09 -6.03 -3.49
C THR A 131 15.54 -5.85 -3.91
N ALA A 132 16.04 -4.61 -4.02
CA ALA A 132 17.45 -4.32 -4.28
C ALA A 132 18.37 -4.74 -3.12
N SER A 133 17.84 -4.78 -1.89
CA SER A 133 18.58 -5.32 -0.75
C SER A 133 18.87 -6.82 -0.89
N LEU A 134 18.06 -7.58 -1.65
CA LEU A 134 18.23 -9.02 -1.80
C LEU A 134 19.52 -9.39 -2.56
N PRO A 135 19.82 -8.86 -3.77
CA PRO A 135 21.13 -9.03 -4.40
C PRO A 135 22.29 -8.57 -3.52
N TYR A 136 22.12 -7.44 -2.81
CA TYR A 136 23.16 -6.92 -1.91
C TYR A 136 23.46 -7.87 -0.75
N PHE A 137 22.45 -8.38 -0.06
CA PHE A 137 22.63 -9.36 1.02
C PHE A 137 23.15 -10.70 0.52
N ARG A 138 22.86 -11.07 -0.74
CA ARG A 138 23.46 -12.27 -1.32
C ARG A 138 24.97 -12.17 -1.48
N TRP A 139 25.48 -10.98 -1.78
CA TRP A 139 26.90 -10.70 -1.88
C TRP A 139 27.54 -10.53 -0.50
N LYS A 140 26.88 -9.83 0.42
CA LYS A 140 27.43 -9.53 1.76
C LYS A 140 27.44 -10.73 2.72
N PHE A 141 26.43 -11.60 2.65
CA PHE A 141 26.30 -12.77 3.54
C PHE A 141 26.16 -14.05 2.72
N PRO A 142 27.23 -14.52 2.06
CA PRO A 142 27.19 -15.70 1.19
C PRO A 142 26.83 -16.99 1.95
N ASP A 143 27.31 -17.13 3.19
CA ASP A 143 27.22 -18.36 3.98
C ASP A 143 25.96 -18.48 4.86
N ALA A 144 25.05 -17.50 4.80
CA ALA A 144 23.80 -17.56 5.54
C ALA A 144 22.92 -18.73 5.03
N GLU A 145 22.31 -19.48 5.94
CA GLU A 145 21.37 -20.56 5.58
C GLU A 145 20.15 -20.00 4.86
N ARG A 146 19.85 -20.53 3.67
CA ARG A 146 18.74 -20.07 2.81
C ARG A 146 17.82 -21.25 2.48
N PRO A 147 16.72 -21.43 3.23
CA PRO A 147 15.74 -22.50 2.98
C PRO A 147 15.08 -22.42 1.60
N PHE A 148 14.97 -21.22 1.02
CA PHE A 148 14.41 -20.99 -0.31
C PHE A 148 15.37 -20.16 -1.17
N LYS A 149 15.69 -20.66 -2.37
CA LYS A 149 16.63 -20.02 -3.30
C LYS A 149 15.91 -19.71 -4.62
N VAL A 150 15.79 -18.43 -4.93
CA VAL A 150 15.36 -17.96 -6.26
C VAL A 150 16.57 -17.68 -7.17
N PRO A 151 16.47 -17.88 -8.50
CA PRO A 151 17.52 -17.48 -9.43
C PRO A 151 17.73 -15.96 -9.37
N LEU A 152 19.00 -15.53 -9.39
CA LEU A 152 19.38 -14.12 -9.18
C LEU A 152 18.89 -13.18 -10.29
N ALA A 153 18.59 -13.71 -11.47
CA ALA A 153 17.98 -12.96 -12.57
C ALA A 153 16.60 -12.38 -12.20
N LEU A 154 15.78 -13.11 -11.45
CA LEU A 154 14.42 -12.66 -11.07
C LEU A 154 14.42 -11.36 -10.25
N PRO A 155 15.13 -11.25 -9.11
CA PRO A 155 15.15 -10.01 -8.34
C PRO A 155 15.81 -8.85 -9.11
N ILE A 156 16.80 -9.12 -9.97
CA ILE A 156 17.41 -8.07 -10.80
C ILE A 156 16.37 -7.50 -11.78
N ILE A 157 15.70 -8.37 -12.54
CA ILE A 157 14.65 -7.94 -13.49
C ILE A 157 13.54 -7.20 -12.75
N PHE A 158 13.14 -7.69 -11.57
CA PHE A 158 12.10 -7.06 -10.76
C PHE A 158 12.52 -5.68 -10.24
N VAL A 159 13.79 -5.50 -9.83
CA VAL A 159 14.32 -4.19 -9.46
C VAL A 159 14.26 -3.23 -10.64
N PHE A 160 14.69 -3.65 -11.84
CA PHE A 160 14.57 -2.82 -13.04
C PHE A 160 13.11 -2.43 -13.35
N LEU A 161 12.19 -3.39 -13.26
CA LEU A 161 10.76 -3.13 -13.49
C LEU A 161 10.18 -2.17 -12.44
N SER A 162 10.57 -2.30 -11.17
CA SER A 162 10.14 -1.40 -10.11
C SER A 162 10.69 0.01 -10.29
N ILE A 163 11.94 0.17 -10.71
CA ILE A 163 12.52 1.48 -11.05
C ILE A 163 11.78 2.11 -12.23
N PHE A 164 11.43 1.30 -13.24
CA PHE A 164 10.62 1.77 -14.37
C PHE A 164 9.23 2.25 -13.93
N MET A 165 8.54 1.53 -13.04
CA MET A 165 7.26 1.95 -12.47
C MET A 165 7.36 3.24 -11.65
N VAL A 166 8.44 3.39 -10.88
CA VAL A 166 8.74 4.63 -10.15
C VAL A 166 8.95 5.79 -11.12
N ALA A 167 9.75 5.59 -12.18
CA ALA A 167 9.97 6.62 -13.20
C ALA A 167 8.68 7.01 -13.94
N GLY A 168 7.83 6.03 -14.27
CA GLY A 168 6.50 6.29 -14.83
C GLY A 168 5.63 7.13 -13.89
N SER A 169 5.66 6.83 -12.59
CA SER A 169 4.90 7.59 -11.58
C SER A 169 5.41 9.04 -11.44
N VAL A 170 6.73 9.25 -11.52
CA VAL A 170 7.38 10.59 -11.51
C VAL A 170 6.94 11.40 -12.73
N TYR A 171 6.86 10.76 -13.90
CA TYR A 171 6.42 11.42 -15.13
C TYR A 171 4.93 11.79 -15.09
N SER A 172 4.06 10.89 -14.62
CA SER A 172 2.62 11.12 -14.59
C SER A 172 2.17 12.18 -13.57
N ALA A 173 2.81 12.24 -12.39
CA ALA A 173 2.38 13.13 -11.32
C ALA A 173 3.58 13.66 -10.49
N PRO A 174 4.40 14.58 -11.04
CA PRO A 174 5.64 15.02 -10.40
C PRO A 174 5.40 15.74 -9.06
N ARG A 175 4.28 16.46 -8.91
CA ARG A 175 3.93 17.16 -7.67
C ARG A 175 3.68 16.18 -6.51
N ASP A 176 2.88 15.15 -6.77
CA ASP A 176 2.49 14.16 -5.75
C ASP A 176 3.69 13.31 -5.33
N VAL A 177 4.52 12.94 -6.30
CA VAL A 177 5.79 12.25 -6.04
C VAL A 177 6.75 13.12 -5.23
N GLY A 178 6.85 14.42 -5.55
CA GLY A 178 7.67 15.36 -4.79
C GLY A 178 7.28 15.43 -3.31
N ILE A 179 5.97 15.49 -3.02
CA ILE A 179 5.45 15.46 -1.64
C ILE A 179 5.80 14.11 -0.97
N GLY A 180 5.68 12.99 -1.67
CA GLY A 180 6.06 11.67 -1.15
C GLY A 180 7.54 11.55 -0.80
N ILE A 181 8.42 12.09 -1.65
CA ILE A 181 9.86 12.16 -1.37
C ILE A 181 10.12 13.04 -0.15
N LEU A 182 9.50 14.23 -0.08
CA LEU A 182 9.64 15.13 1.06
C LEU A 182 9.19 14.47 2.36
N MET A 183 8.06 13.77 2.37
CA MET A 183 7.60 13.03 3.56
C MET A 183 8.57 11.91 3.95
N THR A 184 9.12 11.18 2.98
CA THR A 184 10.07 10.10 3.25
C THR A 184 11.37 10.66 3.83
N VAL A 185 11.88 11.76 3.27
CA VAL A 185 13.09 12.43 3.75
C VAL A 185 12.85 13.08 5.11
N ALA A 186 11.69 13.67 5.36
CA ALA A 186 11.31 14.23 6.66
C ALA A 186 11.26 13.16 7.77
N GLY A 187 10.99 11.90 7.41
CA GLY A 187 11.08 10.76 8.33
C GLY A 187 12.51 10.44 8.79
N ILE A 188 13.54 10.80 8.01
CA ILE A 188 14.95 10.51 8.34
C ILE A 188 15.36 11.27 9.62
N PRO A 189 15.24 12.61 9.72
CA PRO A 189 15.55 13.33 10.96
C PRO A 189 14.83 12.78 12.21
N CYS A 190 13.55 12.42 12.08
CA CYS A 190 12.77 11.84 13.18
C CYS A 190 13.33 10.49 13.65
N GLY A 191 13.74 9.63 12.71
CA GLY A 191 14.38 8.34 13.04
C GLY A 191 15.74 8.53 13.72
N TRP A 192 16.50 9.54 13.32
CA TRP A 192 17.78 9.87 13.97
C TRP A 192 17.58 10.42 15.38
N PHE A 193 16.56 11.27 15.60
CA PHE A 193 16.21 11.75 16.94
C PHE A 193 15.74 10.62 17.86
N SER A 194 14.92 9.69 17.34
CA SER A 194 14.49 8.48 18.07
C SER A 194 15.67 7.56 18.41
N SER A 195 16.63 7.40 17.49
CA SER A 195 17.85 6.61 17.73
C SER A 195 18.88 7.34 18.60
N GLY A 196 18.90 8.68 18.61
CA GLY A 196 19.81 9.52 19.40
C GLY A 196 19.44 9.59 20.89
N GLY A 197 18.20 9.26 21.25
CA GLY A 197 17.77 9.04 22.64
C GLY A 197 18.18 7.68 23.22
N ARG A 198 18.91 6.84 22.46
CA ARG A 198 19.49 5.58 22.97
C ARG A 198 20.63 5.89 23.93
N VAL A 199 20.32 6.04 25.21
CA VAL A 199 21.26 5.65 26.26
C VAL A 199 21.31 4.13 26.22
N ASP A 200 22.49 3.60 25.90
CA ASP A 200 22.76 2.16 25.84
C ASP A 200 22.41 1.51 27.21
N PRO A 201 21.47 0.55 27.29
CA PRO A 201 21.22 -0.17 28.54
C PRO A 201 22.23 -1.31 28.78
N SER A 202 23.27 -1.45 27.96
CA SER A 202 24.24 -2.53 28.09
C SER A 202 25.68 -2.06 27.85
N GLY A 203 26.32 -1.54 28.90
CA GLY A 203 27.77 -1.36 28.97
C GLY A 203 28.20 -0.03 29.57
#